data_AF-A0A842AQV2-F1
#
_entry.id   AF-A0A842AQV2-F1
#
_cell.length_a   1.000
_cell.length_b   1.000
_cell.length_c   1.000
_cell.angle_alpha   90.00
_cell.angle_beta   90.00
_cell.angle_gamma   90.00
#
_symmetry.space_group_name_H-M   'P 1'
#
loop_
_entity.id
_entity.type
_entity.pdbx_description
1 polymer ?
#
loop_
_entity_poly.entity_id
_entity_poly.type
_entity_poly.pdbx_seq_one_letter_code
_entity_poly.pdbx_strand_id
1 'polypeptide(L)'
;TNNKLGIIRDFDNQKNAQLEHEKYNTHRNISIETTIEYTLENDIVAYGNNFDILKEYFHKNYEWENIETREQLSAKWIGGKAEVMLSFCQDMGNDDLKEFELPAHINKVIKFLEEKEEVGVAIED
;
A
#
# COMPACT_ATOMS: atom_id res chain seq x y z
N THR A 1 5.21 9.38 -25.05
CA THR A 1 5.74 9.38 -23.67
C THR A 1 5.43 8.03 -23.06
N ASN A 2 6.43 7.30 -22.58
CA ASN A 2 6.25 5.98 -21.96
C ASN A 2 6.12 6.08 -20.43
N ASN A 3 5.72 7.25 -19.94
CA ASN A 3 5.58 7.50 -18.50
C ASN A 3 4.34 6.78 -17.99
N LYS A 4 4.51 6.00 -16.92
CA LYS A 4 3.43 5.35 -16.19
C LYS A 4 3.01 6.19 -14.99
N LEU A 5 1.71 6.21 -14.70
CA LEU A 5 1.14 6.87 -13.53
C LEU A 5 0.38 5.84 -12.68
N GLY A 6 0.84 5.64 -11.45
CA GLY A 6 0.16 4.84 -10.45
C GLY A 6 -0.52 5.72 -9.41
N ILE A 7 -1.77 5.42 -9.05
CA ILE A 7 -2.52 6.15 -8.03
C ILE A 7 -3.16 5.15 -7.07
N ILE A 8 -2.94 5.36 -5.78
CA ILE A 8 -3.71 4.71 -4.71
C ILE A 8 -4.67 5.76 -4.14
N ARG A 9 -5.97 5.51 -4.29
CA ARG A 9 -7.05 6.37 -3.80
C ARG A 9 -7.52 5.85 -2.44
N ASP A 10 -7.86 6.76 -1.54
CA ASP A 10 -8.49 6.40 -0.27
C ASP A 10 -9.98 5.99 -0.44
N PHE A 11 -10.50 5.16 0.45
CA PHE A 11 -11.91 4.73 0.49
C PHE A 11 -12.73 5.72 1.31
N ASP A 12 -12.90 6.92 0.75
CA ASP A 12 -13.67 8.03 1.34
C ASP A 12 -15.21 7.86 1.30
N ASN A 13 -15.72 6.66 1.00
CA ASN A 13 -17.13 6.34 0.74
C ASN A 13 -17.78 7.15 -0.42
N GLN A 14 -17.01 7.83 -1.25
CA GLN A 14 -17.53 8.60 -2.40
C GLN A 14 -17.50 7.76 -3.69
N LYS A 15 -18.45 6.83 -3.81
CA LYS A 15 -18.54 5.90 -4.96
C LYS A 15 -18.50 6.59 -6.33
N ASN A 16 -19.14 7.76 -6.47
CA ASN A 16 -19.11 8.49 -7.74
C ASN A 16 -17.71 8.99 -8.07
N ALA A 17 -16.99 9.55 -7.08
CA ALA A 17 -15.62 10.03 -7.28
C ALA A 17 -14.66 8.86 -7.54
N GLN A 18 -14.86 7.72 -6.89
CA GLN A 18 -14.15 6.47 -7.21
C GLN A 18 -14.34 6.09 -8.69
N LEU A 19 -15.59 5.99 -9.16
CA LEU A 19 -15.90 5.62 -10.54
C LEU A 19 -15.31 6.62 -11.55
N GLU A 20 -15.36 7.93 -11.28
CA GLU A 20 -14.77 8.93 -12.17
C GLU A 20 -13.24 8.78 -12.29
N HIS A 21 -12.56 8.43 -11.20
CA HIS A 21 -11.11 8.17 -11.25
C HIS A 21 -10.81 6.84 -11.95
N GLU A 22 -11.50 5.76 -11.60
CA GLU A 22 -11.22 4.42 -12.14
C GLU A 22 -11.46 4.31 -13.65
N LYS A 23 -12.24 5.21 -14.27
CA LYS A 23 -12.37 5.30 -15.75
C LYS A 23 -11.02 5.47 -16.46
N TYR A 24 -10.04 6.11 -15.84
CA TYR A 24 -8.72 6.32 -16.46
C TYR A 24 -7.88 5.03 -16.53
N ASN A 25 -8.28 3.94 -15.85
CA ASN A 25 -7.68 2.62 -16.05
C ASN A 25 -7.86 2.06 -17.48
N THR A 26 -8.69 2.71 -18.31
CA THR A 26 -8.77 2.42 -19.75
C THR A 26 -7.48 2.79 -20.50
N HIS A 27 -6.63 3.66 -19.94
CA HIS A 27 -5.34 4.02 -20.52
C HIS A 27 -4.26 3.04 -20.07
N ARG A 28 -3.56 2.43 -21.04
CA ARG A 28 -2.50 1.43 -20.79
C ARG A 28 -1.35 1.90 -19.89
N ASN A 29 -1.20 3.21 -19.71
CA ASN A 29 -0.13 3.83 -18.93
C ASN A 29 -0.63 4.46 -17.60
N ILE A 30 -1.86 4.14 -17.19
CA ILE A 30 -2.44 4.58 -15.91
C ILE A 30 -2.95 3.35 -15.14
N SER A 31 -2.64 3.28 -13.85
CA SER A 31 -3.22 2.30 -12.91
C SER A 31 -3.70 3.03 -11.66
N ILE A 32 -4.98 2.85 -11.34
CA ILE A 32 -5.68 3.47 -10.22
C ILE A 32 -6.35 2.35 -9.45
N GLU A 33 -5.97 2.21 -8.18
CA GLU A 33 -6.62 1.32 -7.23
C GLU A 33 -7.15 2.13 -6.04
N THR A 34 -8.16 1.61 -5.35
CA THR A 34 -8.72 2.21 -4.15
C THR A 34 -8.39 1.32 -2.95
N THR A 35 -8.07 1.92 -1.79
CA THR A 35 -7.94 1.21 -0.51
C THR A 35 -9.23 0.46 -0.20
N ILE A 36 -9.14 -0.61 0.59
CA ILE A 36 -10.31 -1.42 0.96
C ILE A 36 -10.89 -0.88 2.26
N GLU A 37 -10.02 -0.58 3.21
CA GLU A 37 -10.32 0.03 4.48
C GLU A 37 -10.26 1.56 4.39
N TYR A 38 -10.78 2.20 5.44
CA TYR A 38 -10.94 3.65 5.52
C TYR A 38 -9.61 4.42 5.63
N THR A 39 -8.50 3.77 6.00
CA THR A 39 -7.17 4.37 5.98
C THR A 39 -6.10 3.37 5.54
N LEU A 40 -4.94 3.88 5.13
CA LEU A 40 -3.79 3.07 4.75
C LEU A 40 -3.31 2.17 5.90
N GLU A 41 -3.28 2.66 7.14
CA GLU A 41 -2.88 1.89 8.31
C GLU A 41 -3.86 0.74 8.57
N ASN A 42 -5.17 0.98 8.43
CA ASN A 42 -6.16 -0.08 8.52
C ASN A 42 -5.92 -1.17 7.48
N ASP A 43 -5.70 -0.78 6.24
CA ASP A 43 -5.42 -1.71 5.13
C ASP A 43 -4.16 -2.52 5.38
N ILE A 44 -3.08 -1.86 5.78
CA ILE A 44 -1.81 -2.50 6.03
C ILE A 44 -1.93 -3.50 7.18
N VAL A 45 -2.49 -3.11 8.32
CA VAL A 45 -2.60 -3.97 9.51
C VAL A 45 -3.54 -5.16 9.26
N ALA A 46 -4.58 -4.98 8.45
CA ALA A 46 -5.54 -6.04 8.14
C ALA A 46 -5.00 -7.08 7.13
N TYR A 47 -3.97 -6.73 6.36
CA TYR A 47 -3.47 -7.57 5.28
C TYR A 47 -2.55 -8.70 5.78
N GLY A 48 -2.85 -9.93 5.38
CA GLY A 48 -2.02 -11.10 5.66
C GLY A 48 -1.67 -11.26 7.15
N ASN A 49 -0.39 -11.46 7.43
CA ASN A 49 0.18 -11.59 8.77
C ASN A 49 0.74 -10.26 9.34
N ASN A 50 0.44 -9.12 8.70
CA ASN A 50 1.05 -7.85 9.06
C ASN A 50 0.75 -7.42 10.50
N PHE A 51 -0.40 -7.80 11.06
CA PHE A 51 -0.72 -7.48 12.45
C PHE A 51 0.36 -7.93 13.43
N ASP A 52 0.78 -9.20 13.36
CA ASP A 52 1.75 -9.76 14.29
C ASP A 52 3.15 -9.17 14.06
N ILE A 53 3.55 -9.03 12.79
CA ILE A 53 4.82 -8.41 12.39
C ILE A 53 4.91 -6.97 12.89
N LEU A 54 3.86 -6.18 12.65
CA LEU A 54 3.83 -4.78 13.03
C LEU A 54 3.70 -4.62 14.55
N LYS A 55 2.94 -5.49 15.23
CA LYS A 55 2.89 -5.50 16.71
C LYS A 55 4.29 -5.68 17.29
N GLU A 56 5.06 -6.64 16.80
CA GLU A 56 6.44 -6.86 17.23
C GLU A 56 7.36 -5.68 16.89
N TYR A 57 7.29 -5.18 15.65
CA TYR A 57 8.07 -4.03 15.19
C TYR A 57 7.81 -2.77 16.03
N PHE A 58 6.54 -2.42 16.28
CA PHE A 58 6.18 -1.23 17.04
C PHE A 58 6.45 -1.39 18.54
N HIS A 59 6.34 -2.61 19.08
CA HIS A 59 6.78 -2.90 20.44
C HIS A 59 8.28 -2.63 20.60
N LYS A 60 9.11 -3.18 19.69
CA LYS A 60 10.57 -3.04 19.72
C LYS A 60 11.04 -1.59 19.55
N ASN A 61 10.45 -0.84 18.63
CA ASN A 61 10.95 0.49 18.24
C ASN A 61 10.29 1.67 18.98
N TYR A 62 9.10 1.46 19.55
CA TYR A 62 8.32 2.54 20.17
C TYR A 62 7.71 2.17 21.53
N GLU A 63 8.04 0.99 22.07
CA GLU A 63 7.53 0.51 23.36
C GLU A 63 5.98 0.47 23.38
N TRP A 64 5.37 0.16 22.24
CA TRP A 64 3.92 0.02 22.14
C TRP A 64 3.48 -1.30 22.78
N GLU A 65 2.84 -1.19 23.95
CA GLU A 65 2.34 -2.34 24.72
C GLU A 65 0.81 -2.44 24.69
N ASN A 66 0.29 -3.59 25.13
CA ASN A 66 -1.14 -3.90 25.30
C ASN A 66 -1.96 -3.77 24.01
N ILE A 67 -1.37 -4.12 22.87
CA ILE A 67 -2.04 -4.21 21.57
C ILE A 67 -2.44 -5.66 21.33
N GLU A 68 -3.73 -5.96 21.41
CA GLU A 68 -4.28 -7.31 21.22
C GLU A 68 -5.11 -7.45 19.95
N THR A 69 -5.53 -6.34 19.34
CA THR A 69 -6.35 -6.37 18.12
C THR A 69 -5.80 -5.47 17.03
N ARG A 70 -6.18 -5.79 15.78
CA ARG A 70 -5.87 -5.00 14.59
C ARG A 70 -6.35 -3.57 14.73
N GLU A 71 -7.55 -3.37 15.25
CA GLU A 71 -8.16 -2.06 15.45
C GLU A 71 -7.38 -1.22 16.45
N GLN A 72 -6.87 -1.83 17.53
CA GLN A 72 -6.03 -1.13 18.50
C GLN A 72 -4.70 -0.69 17.86
N LEU A 73 -4.08 -1.58 17.07
CA LEU A 73 -2.85 -1.26 16.38
C LEU A 73 -3.04 -0.12 15.37
N SER A 74 -4.04 -0.25 14.49
CA SER A 74 -4.36 0.76 13.49
C SER A 74 -4.71 2.10 14.15
N ALA A 75 -5.55 2.12 15.18
CA ALA A 75 -5.91 3.35 15.88
C ALA A 75 -4.71 4.03 16.52
N LYS A 76 -3.79 3.25 17.11
CA LYS A 76 -2.55 3.79 17.69
C LYS A 76 -1.60 4.32 16.62
N TRP A 77 -1.53 3.66 15.47
CA TRP A 77 -0.71 4.10 14.35
C TRP A 77 -1.25 5.37 13.69
N ILE A 78 -2.55 5.43 13.42
CA ILE A 78 -3.26 6.61 12.88
C ILE A 78 -3.10 7.82 13.83
N GLY A 79 -3.22 7.59 15.14
CA GLY A 79 -3.01 8.63 16.15
C GLY A 79 -1.54 8.93 16.46
N GLY A 80 -0.61 8.18 15.87
CA GLY A 80 0.83 8.34 16.03
C GLY A 80 1.35 9.61 15.36
N LYS A 81 2.59 9.99 15.67
CA LYS A 81 3.22 11.12 14.99
C LYS A 81 3.67 10.70 13.58
N ALA A 82 3.75 11.65 12.65
CA ALA A 82 4.16 11.39 11.27
C ALA A 82 5.54 10.72 11.16
N GLU A 83 6.43 10.93 12.13
CA GLU A 83 7.74 10.29 12.20
C GLU A 83 7.65 8.76 12.34
N VAL A 84 6.56 8.23 12.90
CA VAL A 84 6.34 6.78 13.00
C VAL A 84 6.18 6.17 11.61
N MET A 85 5.37 6.79 10.75
CA MET A 85 5.19 6.37 9.36
C MET A 85 6.49 6.51 8.56
N LEU A 86 7.21 7.62 8.74
CA LEU A 86 8.50 7.82 8.06
C LEU A 86 9.52 6.73 8.42
N SER A 87 9.66 6.43 9.70
CA SER A 87 10.61 5.42 10.18
C SER A 87 10.21 4.04 9.66
N PHE A 88 8.92 3.70 9.74
CA PHE A 88 8.38 2.47 9.14
C PHE A 88 8.75 2.35 7.65
N CYS A 89 8.57 3.41 6.85
CA CYS A 89 8.96 3.40 5.45
C CYS A 89 10.47 3.24 5.23
N GLN A 90 11.31 3.79 6.12
CA GLN A 90 12.77 3.65 6.05
C GLN A 90 13.22 2.24 6.43
N ASP A 91 12.48 1.59 7.32
CA ASP A 91 12.77 0.23 7.78
C ASP A 91 12.16 -0.85 6.89
N MET A 92 11.30 -0.50 5.93
CA MET A 92 10.81 -1.44 4.91
C MET A 92 11.99 -2.07 4.16
N GLY A 93 12.09 -3.40 4.25
CA GLY A 93 13.20 -4.18 3.66
C GLY A 93 14.30 -4.58 4.66
N ASN A 94 14.23 -4.10 5.91
CA ASN A 94 15.08 -4.60 7.00
C ASN A 94 14.56 -5.94 7.54
N ASP A 95 15.39 -6.64 8.32
CA ASP A 95 15.07 -7.96 8.89
C ASP A 95 13.78 -7.98 9.74
N ASP A 96 13.50 -6.89 10.45
CA ASP A 96 12.29 -6.77 11.30
C ASP A 96 10.99 -6.73 10.47
N LEU A 97 11.06 -6.35 9.19
CA LEU A 97 9.94 -6.22 8.27
C LEU A 97 10.11 -7.13 7.04
N LYS A 98 10.94 -8.18 7.13
CA LYS A 98 11.24 -9.04 5.96
C LYS A 98 10.02 -9.82 5.44
N GLU A 99 9.12 -10.20 6.35
CA GLU A 99 7.87 -10.92 6.03
C GLU A 99 6.68 -9.96 5.86
N PHE A 100 6.92 -8.64 5.94
CA PHE A 100 5.88 -7.63 5.77
C PHE A 100 5.35 -7.69 4.34
N GLU A 101 4.03 -7.68 4.20
CA GLU A 101 3.37 -7.74 2.89
C GLU A 101 2.63 -6.44 2.58
N LEU A 102 2.90 -5.86 1.41
CA LEU A 102 2.09 -4.76 0.91
C LEU A 102 0.69 -5.27 0.51
N PRO A 103 -0.39 -4.55 0.88
CA PRO A 103 -1.74 -4.84 0.42
C PRO A 103 -1.83 -5.01 -1.09
N ALA A 104 -2.67 -5.95 -1.54
CA ALA A 104 -2.73 -6.38 -2.93
C ALA A 104 -2.93 -5.24 -3.94
N HIS A 105 -3.74 -4.24 -3.60
CA HIS A 105 -4.01 -3.08 -4.44
C HIS A 105 -2.77 -2.17 -4.60
N ILE A 106 -1.95 -1.99 -3.55
CA ILE A 106 -0.68 -1.27 -3.63
C ILE A 106 0.32 -2.05 -4.48
N ASN A 107 0.44 -3.35 -4.21
CA ASN A 107 1.33 -4.24 -4.95
C ASN A 107 1.00 -4.30 -6.45
N LYS A 108 -0.29 -4.22 -6.81
CA LYS A 108 -0.72 -4.17 -8.21
C LYS A 108 -0.21 -2.91 -8.91
N VAL A 109 -0.31 -1.74 -8.27
CA VAL A 109 0.21 -0.48 -8.83
C VAL A 109 1.73 -0.50 -8.94
N ILE A 110 2.45 -1.04 -7.95
CA ILE A 110 3.92 -1.15 -8.02
C ILE A 110 4.33 -2.06 -9.17
N LYS A 111 3.74 -3.25 -9.30
CA LYS A 111 4.03 -4.16 -10.43
C LYS A 111 3.74 -3.51 -11.77
N PHE A 112 2.62 -2.79 -11.88
CA PHE A 112 2.30 -2.01 -13.06
C PHE A 112 3.41 -1.00 -13.39
N LEU A 113 4.00 -0.30 -12.41
CA LEU A 113 5.09 0.64 -12.63
C LEU A 113 6.41 -0.06 -13.04
N GLU A 114 6.67 -1.27 -12.54
CA GLU A 114 7.87 -2.06 -12.81
C GLU A 114 7.84 -2.81 -14.16
N GLU A 115 6.66 -3.12 -14.67
CA GLU A 115 6.47 -3.78 -15.96
C GLU A 115 7.20 -3.01 -17.07
N LYS A 116 8.18 -3.65 -17.71
CA LYS A 116 8.83 -3.09 -18.91
C LYS A 116 7.90 -3.27 -20.10
N GLU A 117 7.79 -2.26 -20.95
CA GLU A 117 7.07 -2.43 -22.23
C GLU A 117 7.80 -3.50 -23.05
N GLU A 118 7.09 -4.57 -23.44
CA GLU A 118 7.59 -5.46 -24.48
C GLU A 118 7.65 -4.68 -25.80
N VAL A 119 8.87 -4.37 -26.24
CA VAL A 119 9.09 -3.86 -27.59
C VAL A 119 8.74 -5.00 -28.54
N GLY A 120 7.60 -4.88 -29.23
CA GLY A 120 7.19 -5.84 -30.23
C GLY A 120 8.32 -6.07 -31.22
N VAL A 121 8.72 -7.33 -31.37
CA VAL A 121 9.67 -7.76 -32.41
C VAL A 121 9.05 -7.37 -33.75
N ALA A 122 9.71 -6.48 -34.47
CA ALA A 122 9.36 -6.20 -35.85
C ALA A 122 9.51 -7.52 -36.63
N ILE A 123 8.38 -8.03 -37.12
CA ILE A 123 8.39 -9.12 -38.10
C ILE A 123 8.90 -8.46 -39.38
N GLU A 124 10.16 -8.71 -39.73
CA GLU A 124 10.67 -8.37 -41.07
C GLU A 124 10.09 -9.39 -42.05
N ASP A 125 9.38 -8.89 -43.06
CA ASP A 125 8.77 -9.63 -44.17
C ASP A 125 9.81 -10.31 -45.08
#